data_AF-A0A6M3LVA0-F1
#
_entry.id   AF-A0A6M3LVA0-F1
#
_cell.length_a   1.000
_cell.length_b   1.000
_cell.length_c   1.000
_cell.angle_alpha   90.00
_cell.angle_beta   90.00
_cell.angle_gamma   90.00
#
_symmetry.space_group_name_H-M   'P 1'
#
loop_
_entity.id
_entity.type
_entity.pdbx_description
1 polymer ?
#
loop_
_entity_poly.entity_id
_entity_poly.type
_entity_poly.pdbx_seq_one_letter_code
_entity_poly.pdbx_strand_id
1 'polypeptide(L)'
;MLLSDIHDVKDGRLITKDTDSWIGIDLDGTLAEYHGFEGLDVIGKPIQKMVDYVKVLLEKGEKVKIFTARIADHPECVGHIQQWLQDVGLPILEVTNIKDPGMTTLIDDRARQVVENTGEFVDSLPSITFQGLPITIENAPGSIHKGVGPNGQFYESKVYYQYGYFQKTKGTDGDEIDCFVGPDKNAEEVYIIWEKLSGEDKVMLGFSTKMDAIEAFCAHYTMNTNDFLGEVTVMSMDDFKKTIQGHKKGTRIK
;
A
#
# COMPACT_ATOMS: atom_id res chain seq x y z
N MET A 1 9.89 29.57 -18.76
CA MET A 1 10.02 28.21 -18.19
C MET A 1 10.89 28.35 -16.96
N LEU A 2 10.31 28.24 -15.76
CA LEU A 2 11.04 28.38 -14.51
C LEU A 2 11.80 27.06 -14.22
N LEU A 3 13.00 27.15 -13.63
CA LEU A 3 13.84 26.00 -13.32
C LEU A 3 13.27 25.07 -12.23
N SER A 4 12.15 25.43 -11.61
CA SER A 4 11.50 24.68 -10.53
C SER A 4 10.79 23.41 -10.97
N ASP A 5 10.58 23.19 -12.27
CA ASP A 5 9.63 22.18 -12.78
C ASP A 5 10.32 20.91 -13.30
N ILE A 6 11.60 20.71 -12.98
CA ILE A 6 12.42 19.59 -13.48
C ILE A 6 12.66 18.59 -12.33
N HIS A 7 11.96 17.46 -12.37
CA HIS A 7 12.22 16.33 -11.47
C HIS A 7 12.48 15.05 -12.27
N ASP A 8 13.74 14.62 -12.19
CA ASP A 8 14.32 13.34 -12.61
C ASP A 8 14.45 13.03 -14.12
N VAL A 9 15.57 12.37 -14.47
CA VAL A 9 15.95 12.01 -15.84
C VAL A 9 15.83 10.49 -15.99
N LYS A 10 14.82 10.02 -16.72
CA LYS A 10 14.81 8.67 -17.31
C LYS A 10 15.05 8.77 -18.81
N ASP A 11 16.03 8.01 -19.29
CA ASP A 11 16.36 7.84 -20.73
C ASP A 11 16.64 9.14 -21.51
N GLY A 12 17.21 10.15 -20.85
CA GLY A 12 17.69 11.36 -21.52
C GLY A 12 16.59 12.27 -22.09
N ARG A 13 15.32 12.07 -21.69
CA ARG A 13 14.21 12.97 -22.00
C ARG A 13 13.81 13.76 -20.75
N LEU A 14 13.67 15.08 -20.91
CA LEU A 14 13.05 15.95 -19.91
C LEU A 14 11.58 15.53 -19.76
N ILE A 15 11.19 14.99 -18.62
CA ILE A 15 9.79 14.76 -18.29
C ILE A 15 9.29 16.05 -17.62
N THR A 16 8.54 16.86 -18.36
CA THR A 16 7.72 17.92 -17.74
C THR A 16 6.61 17.23 -16.95
N LYS A 17 6.38 17.61 -15.68
CA LYS A 17 5.19 17.15 -14.94
C LYS A 17 3.99 17.47 -15.83
N ASP A 18 3.23 16.45 -16.22
CA ASP A 18 2.10 16.63 -17.13
C ASP A 18 1.06 17.48 -16.39
N THR A 19 1.02 18.78 -16.70
CA THR A 19 0.28 19.80 -15.93
C THR A 19 -1.23 19.61 -15.99
N ASP A 20 -1.68 18.70 -16.85
CA ASP A 20 -3.10 18.35 -17.03
C ASP A 20 -3.53 17.12 -16.23
N SER A 21 -2.61 16.42 -15.56
CA SER A 21 -2.96 15.26 -14.72
C SER A 21 -3.78 15.66 -13.48
N TRP A 22 -4.74 14.82 -13.09
CA TRP A 22 -5.61 15.03 -11.94
C TRP A 22 -6.08 13.74 -11.28
N ILE A 23 -6.45 13.84 -10.01
CA ILE A 23 -7.01 12.78 -9.17
C ILE A 23 -8.52 13.00 -9.03
N GLY A 24 -9.31 12.00 -9.42
CA GLY A 24 -10.75 11.98 -9.23
C GLY A 24 -11.13 11.39 -7.87
N ILE A 25 -11.96 12.12 -7.13
CA ILE A 25 -12.50 11.69 -5.84
C ILE A 25 -14.01 11.55 -5.99
N ASP A 26 -14.55 10.36 -5.82
CA ASP A 26 -15.99 10.17 -5.72
C ASP A 26 -16.57 10.88 -4.49
N LEU A 27 -17.85 11.26 -4.58
CA LEU A 27 -18.56 11.94 -3.52
C LEU A 27 -19.27 10.95 -2.57
N ASP A 28 -20.24 10.20 -3.08
CA ASP A 28 -21.23 9.47 -2.26
C ASP A 28 -20.75 8.08 -1.88
N GLY A 29 -20.40 7.89 -0.62
CA GLY A 29 -19.79 6.66 -0.12
C GLY A 29 -18.26 6.76 -0.02
N THR A 30 -17.67 7.79 -0.63
CA THR A 30 -16.22 8.02 -0.66
C THR A 30 -15.80 9.23 0.16
N LEU A 31 -16.24 10.44 -0.21
CA LEU A 31 -15.92 11.68 0.50
C LEU A 31 -16.99 12.07 1.52
N ALA A 32 -18.24 11.73 1.24
CA ALA A 32 -19.41 11.91 2.09
C ALA A 32 -20.05 10.54 2.38
N GLU A 33 -20.61 10.37 3.59
CA GLU A 33 -21.43 9.20 3.90
C GLU A 33 -22.64 9.11 2.94
N TYR A 34 -22.98 7.91 2.51
CA TYR A 34 -24.14 7.67 1.65
C TYR A 34 -25.05 6.59 2.25
N HIS A 35 -26.27 7.00 2.61
CA HIS A 35 -27.31 6.14 3.22
C HIS A 35 -28.56 5.99 2.34
N GLY A 36 -28.42 6.35 1.05
CA GLY A 36 -29.53 6.43 0.10
C GLY A 36 -29.72 7.85 -0.44
N PHE A 37 -30.48 7.96 -1.52
CA PHE A 37 -30.76 9.25 -2.15
C PHE A 37 -31.87 9.98 -1.40
N GLU A 38 -31.54 11.13 -0.81
CA GLU A 38 -32.46 11.97 -0.03
C GLU A 38 -32.79 13.31 -0.72
N GLY A 39 -32.17 13.60 -1.86
CA GLY A 39 -32.35 14.86 -2.59
C GLY A 39 -31.08 15.28 -3.32
N LEU A 40 -31.24 16.22 -4.26
CA LEU A 40 -30.14 16.73 -5.09
C LEU A 40 -29.17 17.62 -4.30
N ASP A 41 -29.67 18.30 -3.27
CA ASP A 41 -28.96 19.21 -2.38
C ASP A 41 -28.54 18.54 -1.04
N VAL A 42 -28.97 17.31 -0.80
CA VAL A 42 -28.66 16.56 0.42
C VAL A 42 -27.40 15.72 0.21
N ILE A 43 -26.29 16.18 0.80
CA ILE A 43 -25.02 15.45 0.83
C ILE A 43 -24.77 15.00 2.27
N GLY A 44 -24.32 13.76 2.46
CA GLY A 44 -24.12 13.18 3.78
C GLY A 44 -23.00 13.85 4.59
N LYS A 45 -22.79 13.33 5.80
CA LYS A 45 -21.71 13.80 6.68
C LYS A 45 -20.35 13.53 6.04
N PRO A 46 -19.33 14.39 6.28
CA PRO A 46 -18.00 14.13 5.76
C PRO A 46 -17.42 12.85 6.33
N ILE A 47 -16.84 12.02 5.46
CA ILE A 47 -15.95 10.94 5.89
C ILE A 47 -14.60 11.60 6.17
N GLN A 48 -14.36 11.97 7.43
CA GLN A 48 -13.25 12.85 7.83
C GLN A 48 -11.88 12.37 7.32
N LYS A 49 -11.64 11.06 7.35
CA LYS A 49 -10.40 10.45 6.83
C LYS A 49 -10.15 10.79 5.36
N MET A 50 -11.20 10.84 4.54
CA MET A 50 -11.08 11.18 3.12
C MET A 50 -10.93 12.70 2.91
N VAL A 51 -11.64 13.52 3.70
CA VAL A 51 -11.45 14.98 3.68
C VAL A 51 -10.00 15.35 4.02
N ASP A 52 -9.43 14.76 5.06
CA ASP A 52 -8.03 14.98 5.44
C ASP A 52 -7.07 14.48 4.37
N TYR A 53 -7.38 13.36 3.72
CA TYR A 53 -6.59 12.86 2.60
C TYR A 53 -6.61 13.81 1.40
N VAL A 54 -7.77 14.38 1.05
CA VAL A 54 -7.88 15.40 -0.02
C VAL A 54 -7.07 16.65 0.34
N LYS A 55 -7.09 17.11 1.60
CA LYS A 55 -6.23 18.23 2.05
C LYS A 55 -4.75 17.94 1.82
N VAL A 56 -4.29 16.72 2.15
CA VAL A 56 -2.89 16.31 1.90
C VAL A 56 -2.55 16.30 0.41
N LEU A 57 -3.48 15.88 -0.47
CA LEU A 57 -3.27 15.95 -1.92
C LEU A 57 -3.11 17.41 -2.40
N LEU A 58 -3.98 18.30 -1.92
CA LEU A 58 -3.95 19.72 -2.26
C LEU A 58 -2.68 20.43 -1.74
N GLU A 59 -2.25 20.13 -0.51
CA GLU A 59 -1.00 20.66 0.06
C GLU A 59 0.25 20.23 -0.73
N LYS A 60 0.20 19.04 -1.36
CA LYS A 60 1.25 18.56 -2.26
C LYS A 60 1.20 19.20 -3.65
N GLY A 61 0.22 20.08 -3.91
CA GLY A 61 0.02 20.73 -5.20
C GLY A 61 -0.55 19.78 -6.26
N GLU A 62 -1.24 18.70 -5.86
CA GLU A 62 -1.94 17.84 -6.81
C GLU A 62 -3.27 18.47 -7.23
N LYS A 63 -3.63 18.30 -8.50
CA LYS A 63 -4.94 18.72 -9.03
C LYS A 63 -5.98 17.67 -8.65
N VAL A 64 -6.99 18.08 -7.89
CA VAL A 64 -8.09 17.21 -7.45
C VAL A 64 -9.40 17.67 -8.06
N LYS A 65 -10.21 16.74 -8.57
CA LYS A 65 -11.58 16.99 -9.02
C LYS A 65 -12.54 16.05 -8.29
N ILE A 66 -13.76 16.52 -8.03
CA ILE A 66 -14.84 15.63 -7.60
C ILE A 66 -15.39 14.91 -8.84
N PHE A 67 -15.35 13.58 -8.82
CA PHE A 67 -15.82 12.72 -9.90
C PHE A 67 -17.10 12.00 -9.46
N THR A 68 -18.29 12.50 -9.83
CA THR A 68 -19.54 11.97 -9.25
C THR A 68 -20.64 11.78 -10.27
N ALA A 69 -21.38 10.69 -10.12
CA ALA A 69 -22.57 10.41 -10.91
C ALA A 69 -23.74 11.38 -10.63
N ARG A 70 -23.72 12.12 -9.50
CA ARG A 70 -24.80 13.07 -9.15
C ARG A 70 -25.11 14.06 -10.28
N ILE A 71 -24.08 14.53 -10.98
CA ILE A 71 -24.23 15.55 -12.02
C ILE A 71 -24.53 14.98 -13.42
N ALA A 72 -24.70 13.65 -13.55
CA ALA A 72 -24.93 13.03 -14.86
C ALA A 72 -26.24 13.48 -15.50
N ASP A 73 -27.31 13.52 -14.70
CA ASP A 73 -28.63 14.00 -15.11
C ASP A 73 -29.01 15.33 -14.43
N HIS A 74 -28.18 15.79 -13.47
CA HIS A 74 -28.44 16.97 -12.63
C HIS A 74 -27.23 17.91 -12.56
N PRO A 75 -26.86 18.61 -13.64
CA PRO A 75 -25.73 19.54 -13.66
C PRO A 75 -25.88 20.68 -12.63
N GLU A 76 -27.10 21.00 -12.19
CA GLU A 76 -27.37 21.95 -11.12
C GLU A 76 -26.78 21.53 -9.75
N CYS A 77 -26.54 20.23 -9.53
CA CYS A 77 -25.91 19.73 -8.30
C CYS A 77 -24.50 20.25 -8.07
N VAL A 78 -23.79 20.75 -9.12
CA VAL A 78 -22.43 21.27 -8.99
C VAL A 78 -22.35 22.34 -7.90
N GLY A 79 -23.32 23.27 -7.84
CA GLY A 79 -23.33 24.33 -6.83
C GLY A 79 -23.49 23.81 -5.40
N HIS A 80 -24.37 22.82 -5.21
CA HIS A 80 -24.59 22.18 -3.90
C HIS A 80 -23.34 21.44 -3.41
N ILE A 81 -22.67 20.73 -4.33
CA ILE A 81 -21.42 20.01 -4.02
C ILE A 81 -20.32 20.99 -3.65
N GLN A 82 -20.14 22.06 -4.42
CA GLN A 82 -19.12 23.08 -4.13
C GLN A 82 -19.35 23.77 -2.79
N GLN A 83 -20.61 24.08 -2.45
CA GLN A 83 -20.95 24.63 -1.14
C GLN A 83 -20.61 23.63 -0.02
N TRP A 84 -20.98 22.36 -0.18
CA TRP A 84 -20.67 21.32 0.80
C TRP A 84 -19.16 21.14 1.00
N LEU A 85 -18.36 21.20 -0.07
CA LEU A 85 -16.90 21.16 0.03
C LEU A 85 -16.36 22.30 0.90
N GLN A 86 -16.88 23.51 0.73
CA GLN A 86 -16.48 24.65 1.55
C GLN A 86 -16.88 24.47 3.02
N ASP A 87 -18.09 23.95 3.27
CA ASP A 87 -18.61 23.72 4.61
C ASP A 87 -17.76 22.70 5.40
N VAL A 88 -17.15 21.73 4.71
CA VAL A 88 -16.22 20.74 5.30
C VAL A 88 -14.75 21.19 5.29
N GLY A 89 -14.48 22.43 4.86
CA GLY A 89 -13.16 23.06 4.90
C GLY A 89 -12.24 22.66 3.74
N LEU A 90 -12.79 22.28 2.60
CA LEU A 90 -12.08 22.12 1.33
C LEU A 90 -12.29 23.37 0.44
N PRO A 91 -11.35 23.70 -0.46
CA PRO A 91 -11.58 24.74 -1.45
C PRO A 91 -12.66 24.30 -2.46
N ILE A 92 -13.16 25.25 -3.24
CA ILE A 92 -13.99 24.92 -4.40
C ILE A 92 -13.14 24.11 -5.38
N LEU A 93 -13.59 22.87 -5.66
CA LEU A 93 -12.98 21.98 -6.63
C LEU A 93 -13.84 21.91 -7.90
N GLU A 94 -13.21 21.57 -9.02
CA GLU A 94 -13.92 21.19 -10.24
C GLU A 94 -14.73 19.93 -9.99
N VAL A 95 -15.98 19.90 -10.44
CA VAL A 95 -16.88 18.74 -10.35
C VAL A 95 -17.17 18.24 -11.76
N THR A 96 -16.97 16.95 -12.00
CA THR A 96 -17.17 16.32 -13.30
C THR A 96 -17.75 14.91 -13.15
N ASN A 97 -18.41 14.40 -14.17
CA ASN A 97 -18.78 12.99 -14.35
C ASN A 97 -18.15 12.40 -15.62
N ILE A 98 -17.24 13.15 -16.26
CA ILE A 98 -16.59 12.81 -17.53
C ILE A 98 -15.13 12.52 -17.24
N LYS A 99 -14.68 11.32 -17.62
CA LYS A 99 -13.28 10.94 -17.59
C LYS A 99 -12.56 11.51 -18.82
N ASP A 100 -11.36 12.01 -18.60
CA ASP A 100 -10.44 12.44 -19.65
C ASP A 100 -9.07 11.76 -19.45
N PRO A 101 -8.14 11.82 -20.44
CA PRO A 101 -6.80 11.23 -20.31
C PRO A 101 -5.96 11.77 -19.15
N GLY A 102 -6.29 12.95 -18.62
CA GLY A 102 -5.62 13.54 -17.46
C GLY A 102 -5.99 12.86 -16.14
N MET A 103 -7.07 12.06 -16.08
CA MET A 103 -7.42 11.34 -14.85
C MET A 103 -6.48 10.16 -14.63
N THR A 104 -5.49 10.33 -13.74
CA THR A 104 -4.47 9.31 -13.44
C THR A 104 -4.86 8.39 -12.29
N THR A 105 -5.69 8.89 -11.37
CA THR A 105 -6.17 8.14 -10.21
C THR A 105 -7.67 8.39 -10.02
N LEU A 106 -8.42 7.34 -9.67
CA LEU A 106 -9.80 7.43 -9.21
C LEU A 106 -9.92 6.76 -7.83
N ILE A 107 -10.45 7.50 -6.87
CA ILE A 107 -10.78 7.00 -5.54
C ILE A 107 -12.30 6.97 -5.43
N ASP A 108 -12.85 5.77 -5.27
CA ASP A 108 -14.28 5.50 -5.41
C ASP A 108 -14.62 4.20 -4.64
N ASP A 109 -15.69 4.22 -3.87
CA ASP A 109 -16.15 3.11 -3.02
C ASP A 109 -16.63 1.88 -3.83
N ARG A 110 -16.87 2.05 -5.14
CA ARG A 110 -17.39 1.02 -6.05
C ARG A 110 -16.38 0.58 -7.10
N ALA A 111 -15.26 1.28 -7.28
CA ALA A 111 -14.26 0.93 -8.27
C ALA A 111 -13.46 -0.32 -7.89
N ARG A 112 -13.21 -1.21 -8.86
CA ARG A 112 -12.25 -2.33 -8.75
C ARG A 112 -11.16 -2.17 -9.79
N GLN A 113 -9.90 -2.25 -9.36
CA GLN A 113 -8.76 -2.20 -10.28
C GLN A 113 -8.66 -3.51 -11.07
N VAL A 114 -8.28 -3.40 -12.34
CA VAL A 114 -7.86 -4.52 -13.18
C VAL A 114 -6.39 -4.33 -13.57
N VAL A 115 -5.69 -5.43 -13.80
CA VAL A 115 -4.35 -5.38 -14.40
C VAL A 115 -4.50 -4.86 -15.84
N GLU A 116 -3.65 -3.92 -16.20
CA GLU A 116 -3.73 -3.22 -17.49
C GLU A 116 -3.70 -4.22 -18.65
N ASN A 117 -4.67 -4.10 -19.56
CA ASN A 117 -4.79 -4.92 -20.76
C ASN A 117 -5.03 -6.42 -20.55
N THR A 118 -5.37 -6.88 -19.34
CA THR A 118 -5.66 -8.31 -19.10
C THR A 118 -7.13 -8.59 -18.75
N GLY A 119 -7.82 -7.62 -18.14
CA GLY A 119 -9.17 -7.83 -17.61
C GLY A 119 -9.21 -8.69 -16.34
N GLU A 120 -8.04 -9.07 -15.81
CA GLU A 120 -7.92 -9.73 -14.51
C GLU A 120 -8.07 -8.68 -13.41
N PHE A 121 -8.96 -8.92 -12.45
CA PHE A 121 -9.05 -8.08 -11.28
C PHE A 121 -7.74 -8.12 -10.51
N VAL A 122 -7.35 -7.00 -9.93
CA VAL A 122 -6.35 -6.97 -8.85
C VAL A 122 -7.05 -7.57 -7.60
N ASP A 123 -7.24 -8.88 -7.62
CA ASP A 123 -7.86 -9.65 -6.55
C ASP A 123 -6.81 -9.96 -5.50
N SER A 124 -6.82 -9.22 -4.39
CA SER A 124 -5.91 -9.39 -3.25
C SER A 124 -4.42 -9.29 -3.61
N LEU A 125 -3.60 -9.09 -2.59
CA LEU A 125 -2.16 -9.02 -2.73
C LEU A 125 -1.63 -10.22 -3.56
N PRO A 126 -0.72 -10.01 -4.53
CA PRO A 126 -0.25 -11.07 -5.43
C PRO A 126 0.26 -12.27 -4.62
N SER A 127 -0.14 -13.49 -4.97
CA SER A 127 0.30 -14.69 -4.25
C SER A 127 1.31 -15.50 -5.07
N ILE A 128 2.29 -16.08 -4.39
CA ILE A 128 3.25 -17.03 -4.97
C ILE A 128 3.20 -18.36 -4.23
N THR A 129 3.79 -19.39 -4.83
CA THR A 129 4.08 -20.66 -4.16
C THR A 129 5.59 -20.85 -4.10
N PHE A 130 6.18 -20.85 -2.91
CA PHE A 130 7.61 -21.11 -2.71
C PHE A 130 7.80 -22.51 -2.15
N GLN A 131 8.38 -23.41 -2.96
CA GLN A 131 8.58 -24.83 -2.62
C GLN A 131 7.35 -25.53 -2.01
N GLY A 132 6.14 -25.17 -2.48
CA GLY A 132 4.86 -25.73 -2.01
C GLY A 132 4.16 -24.93 -0.90
N LEU A 133 4.77 -23.84 -0.42
CA LEU A 133 4.17 -22.95 0.57
C LEU A 133 3.45 -21.77 -0.11
N PRO A 134 2.14 -21.58 0.10
CA PRO A 134 1.41 -20.43 -0.43
C PRO A 134 1.74 -19.17 0.37
N ILE A 135 2.20 -18.13 -0.32
CA ILE A 135 2.62 -16.86 0.27
C ILE A 135 1.85 -15.74 -0.43
N THR A 136 1.22 -14.86 0.35
CA THR A 136 0.67 -13.61 -0.14
C THR A 136 1.75 -12.53 -0.07
N ILE A 137 2.03 -11.84 -1.18
CA ILE A 137 3.05 -10.79 -1.30
C ILE A 137 2.41 -9.43 -1.05
N GLU A 138 2.72 -8.83 0.11
CA GLU A 138 2.21 -7.51 0.47
C GLU A 138 2.90 -6.38 -0.28
N ASN A 139 4.21 -6.50 -0.47
CA ASN A 139 5.02 -5.48 -1.12
C ASN A 139 5.83 -6.07 -2.28
N ALA A 140 5.60 -5.54 -3.48
CA ALA A 140 6.39 -5.90 -4.65
C ALA A 140 7.85 -5.37 -4.53
N PRO A 141 8.88 -6.10 -5.00
CA PRO A 141 10.27 -5.64 -4.98
C PRO A 141 10.43 -4.33 -5.75
N GLY A 142 11.18 -3.40 -5.19
CA GLY A 142 11.38 -2.06 -5.76
C GLY A 142 10.27 -1.06 -5.43
N SER A 143 9.21 -1.46 -4.72
CA SER A 143 8.25 -0.53 -4.15
C SER A 143 8.87 0.30 -3.03
N ILE A 144 8.25 1.43 -2.75
CA ILE A 144 8.65 2.35 -1.70
C ILE A 144 7.63 2.21 -0.57
N HIS A 145 8.06 1.69 0.57
CA HIS A 145 7.24 1.67 1.78
C HIS A 145 7.36 3.03 2.47
N LYS A 146 6.21 3.71 2.65
CA LYS A 146 6.13 5.01 3.32
C LYS A 146 5.36 4.87 4.61
N GLY A 147 5.97 5.30 5.72
CA GLY A 147 5.35 5.23 7.03
C GLY A 147 5.58 6.50 7.84
N VAL A 148 4.85 6.61 8.94
CA VAL A 148 5.07 7.61 9.98
C VAL A 148 5.58 6.88 11.20
N GLY A 149 6.81 7.17 11.61
CA GLY A 149 7.41 6.60 12.81
C GLY A 149 6.71 7.06 14.09
N PRO A 150 7.02 6.44 15.23
CA PRO A 150 6.40 6.76 16.54
C PRO A 150 6.50 8.23 16.95
N ASN A 151 7.46 8.95 16.36
CA ASN A 151 7.78 10.35 16.67
C ASN A 151 7.12 11.33 15.66
N GLY A 152 6.28 10.84 14.75
CA GLY A 152 5.67 11.65 13.68
C GLY A 152 6.58 11.90 12.47
N GLN A 153 7.81 11.35 12.46
CA GLN A 153 8.70 11.47 11.30
C GLN A 153 8.30 10.53 10.18
N PHE A 154 8.20 11.06 8.96
CA PHE A 154 8.07 10.24 7.77
C PHE A 154 9.35 9.47 7.51
N TYR A 155 9.20 8.19 7.18
CA TYR A 155 10.29 7.40 6.64
C TYR A 155 9.90 6.79 5.30
N GLU A 156 10.92 6.57 4.48
CA GLU A 156 10.84 5.94 3.18
C GLU A 156 11.85 4.80 3.17
N SER A 157 11.40 3.56 2.97
CA SER A 157 12.29 2.41 2.78
C SER A 157 12.02 1.73 1.44
N LYS A 158 13.10 1.44 0.72
CA LYS A 158 13.03 0.69 -0.54
C LYS A 158 12.87 -0.79 -0.19
N VAL A 159 11.85 -1.43 -0.75
CA VAL A 159 11.62 -2.86 -0.58
C VAL A 159 12.59 -3.60 -1.49
N TYR A 160 13.64 -4.19 -0.94
CA TYR A 160 14.67 -4.88 -1.74
C TYR A 160 14.29 -6.32 -2.09
N TYR A 161 13.47 -6.95 -1.25
CA TYR A 161 13.05 -8.35 -1.38
C TYR A 161 11.53 -8.47 -1.28
N GLN A 162 10.96 -9.51 -1.90
CA GLN A 162 9.52 -9.78 -1.80
C GLN A 162 9.15 -10.01 -0.34
N TYR A 163 8.28 -9.17 0.20
CA TYR A 163 7.76 -9.27 1.56
C TYR A 163 6.31 -9.73 1.52
N GLY A 164 5.97 -10.69 2.37
CA GLY A 164 4.67 -11.34 2.38
C GLY A 164 4.44 -12.16 3.63
N TYR A 165 3.35 -12.91 3.65
CA TYR A 165 3.00 -13.81 4.76
C TYR A 165 2.52 -15.17 4.26
N PHE A 166 2.70 -16.20 5.08
CA PHE A 166 2.21 -17.54 4.79
C PHE A 166 0.70 -17.64 5.02
N GLN A 167 -0.04 -18.00 3.98
CA GLN A 167 -1.48 -18.16 4.09
C GLN A 167 -1.85 -19.27 5.08
N LYS A 168 -2.91 -19.05 5.88
CA LYS A 168 -3.45 -20.02 6.86
C LYS A 168 -2.46 -20.40 7.97
N THR A 169 -1.52 -19.53 8.29
CA THR A 169 -0.65 -19.67 9.46
C THR A 169 -1.05 -18.69 10.55
N LYS A 170 -0.49 -18.86 11.76
CA LYS A 170 -0.61 -17.88 12.85
C LYS A 170 0.75 -17.71 13.51
N GLY A 171 1.29 -16.50 13.46
CA GLY A 171 2.50 -16.05 14.12
C GLY A 171 2.35 -15.83 15.61
N THR A 172 3.38 -15.22 16.18
CA THR A 172 3.53 -15.02 17.63
C THR A 172 2.47 -14.05 18.19
N ASP A 173 2.18 -12.98 17.44
CA ASP A 173 1.17 -11.94 17.70
C ASP A 173 -0.28 -12.42 17.48
N GLY A 174 -0.47 -13.39 16.58
CA GLY A 174 -1.75 -13.92 16.16
C GLY A 174 -2.17 -13.59 14.74
N ASP A 175 -1.38 -12.78 14.03
CA ASP A 175 -1.50 -12.53 12.59
C ASP A 175 -0.74 -13.61 11.82
N GLU A 176 -0.71 -13.60 10.49
CA GLU A 176 0.02 -14.60 9.71
C GLU A 176 1.55 -14.52 9.93
N ILE A 177 2.27 -15.63 9.71
CA ILE A 177 3.73 -15.64 9.83
C ILE A 177 4.33 -14.87 8.63
N ASP A 178 5.09 -13.82 8.92
CA ASP A 178 5.76 -13.01 7.91
C ASP A 178 6.97 -13.70 7.29
N CYS A 179 7.23 -13.36 6.04
CA CYS A 179 8.37 -13.84 5.31
C CYS A 179 8.96 -12.86 4.29
N PHE A 180 10.25 -13.06 4.03
CA PHE A 180 10.98 -12.49 2.91
C PHE A 180 11.39 -13.61 1.95
N VAL A 181 11.28 -13.35 0.66
CA VAL A 181 11.62 -14.32 -0.38
C VAL A 181 12.80 -13.81 -1.21
N GLY A 182 13.92 -14.52 -1.07
CA GLY A 182 15.16 -14.35 -1.81
C GLY A 182 15.16 -15.09 -3.15
N PRO A 183 16.24 -14.91 -3.94
CA PRO A 183 16.30 -15.36 -5.34
C PRO A 183 16.50 -16.88 -5.50
N ASP A 184 17.03 -17.58 -4.49
CA ASP A 184 17.33 -19.01 -4.58
C ASP A 184 16.07 -19.85 -4.33
N LYS A 185 15.38 -20.22 -5.42
CA LYS A 185 14.13 -21.01 -5.34
C LYS A 185 14.31 -22.40 -4.74
N ASN A 186 15.55 -22.91 -4.69
CA ASN A 186 15.87 -24.26 -4.23
C ASN A 186 16.67 -24.28 -2.93
N ALA A 187 16.76 -23.14 -2.22
CA ALA A 187 17.45 -23.09 -0.93
C ALA A 187 16.92 -24.19 0.01
N GLU A 188 17.83 -25.01 0.53
CA GLU A 188 17.52 -26.15 1.39
C GLU A 188 17.28 -25.72 2.85
N GLU A 189 17.80 -24.56 3.23
CA GLU A 189 17.68 -23.99 4.57
C GLU A 189 16.67 -22.83 4.60
N VAL A 190 16.07 -22.65 5.77
CA VAL A 190 15.22 -21.52 6.13
C VAL A 190 15.81 -20.85 7.37
N TYR A 191 15.90 -19.51 7.35
CA TYR A 191 16.40 -18.73 8.46
C TYR A 191 15.25 -17.97 9.11
N ILE A 192 15.01 -18.17 10.41
CA ILE A 192 14.00 -17.44 11.16
C ILE A 192 14.70 -16.41 12.04
N ILE A 193 14.42 -15.14 11.80
CA ILE A 193 15.00 -14.03 12.55
C ILE A 193 13.97 -13.54 13.56
N TRP A 194 14.37 -13.49 14.82
CA TRP A 194 13.59 -12.76 15.82
C TRP A 194 13.78 -11.26 15.66
N GLU A 195 12.70 -10.51 15.46
CA GLU A 195 12.74 -9.07 15.51
C GLU A 195 12.43 -8.58 16.93
N LYS A 196 13.37 -7.85 17.55
CA LYS A 196 13.20 -7.36 18.93
C LYS A 196 12.14 -6.26 19.07
N LEU A 197 11.91 -5.48 18.02
CA LEU A 197 11.01 -4.32 18.06
C LEU A 197 9.55 -4.75 18.11
N SER A 198 9.15 -5.63 17.20
CA SER A 198 7.81 -6.21 17.11
C SER A 198 7.63 -7.39 18.07
N GLY A 199 8.71 -8.12 18.37
CA GLY A 199 8.64 -9.39 19.08
C GLY A 199 8.23 -10.57 18.20
N GLU A 200 8.22 -10.39 16.88
CA GLU A 200 7.78 -11.38 15.90
C GLU A 200 8.94 -12.17 15.28
N ASP A 201 8.61 -13.32 14.69
CA ASP A 201 9.52 -14.11 13.87
C ASP A 201 9.34 -13.73 12.40
N LYS A 202 10.41 -13.30 11.74
CA LYS A 202 10.45 -13.05 10.30
C LYS A 202 11.18 -14.18 9.60
N VAL A 203 10.51 -14.87 8.69
CA VAL A 203 11.05 -16.03 7.97
C VAL A 203 11.76 -15.60 6.70
N MET A 204 13.01 -16.01 6.53
CA MET A 204 13.83 -15.71 5.35
C MET A 204 13.94 -16.97 4.49
N LEU A 205 13.25 -16.97 3.35
CA LEU A 205 13.25 -18.05 2.36
C LEU A 205 14.16 -17.71 1.18
N GLY A 206 14.82 -18.70 0.58
CA GLY A 206 15.52 -18.51 -0.68
C GLY A 206 16.81 -17.68 -0.60
N PHE A 207 17.46 -17.73 0.56
CA PHE A 207 18.80 -17.19 0.78
C PHE A 207 19.80 -18.34 0.88
N SER A 208 20.93 -18.21 0.20
CA SER A 208 21.92 -19.30 0.14
C SER A 208 22.72 -19.44 1.44
N THR A 209 22.78 -18.38 2.25
CA THR A 209 23.45 -18.41 3.56
C THR A 209 22.69 -17.63 4.63
N LYS A 210 22.96 -17.96 5.90
CA LYS A 210 22.47 -17.21 7.06
C LYS A 210 22.85 -15.72 7.00
N MET A 211 24.03 -15.39 6.46
CA MET A 211 24.46 -14.00 6.38
C MET A 211 23.64 -13.22 5.34
N ASP A 212 23.39 -13.81 4.16
CA ASP A 212 22.55 -13.18 3.13
C ASP A 212 21.14 -12.87 3.65
N ALA A 213 20.57 -13.79 4.44
CA ALA A 213 19.29 -13.59 5.10
C ALA A 213 19.33 -12.43 6.12
N ILE A 214 20.38 -12.35 6.94
CA ILE A 214 20.53 -11.24 7.91
C ILE A 214 20.71 -9.91 7.18
N GLU A 215 21.53 -9.85 6.14
CA GLU A 215 21.75 -8.63 5.35
C GLU A 215 20.45 -8.18 4.68
N ALA A 216 19.70 -9.10 4.08
CA ALA A 216 18.41 -8.83 3.47
C ALA A 216 17.39 -8.27 4.48
N PHE A 217 17.33 -8.85 5.67
CA PHE A 217 16.48 -8.35 6.74
C PHE A 217 16.90 -6.95 7.19
N CYS A 218 18.20 -6.75 7.46
CA CYS A 218 18.75 -5.47 7.91
C CYS A 218 18.58 -4.33 6.89
N ALA A 219 18.54 -4.63 5.59
CA ALA A 219 18.37 -3.63 4.53
C ALA A 219 17.06 -2.82 4.63
N HIS A 220 16.09 -3.26 5.43
CA HIS A 220 14.81 -2.57 5.65
C HIS A 220 14.86 -1.55 6.81
N TYR A 221 15.98 -1.47 7.55
CA TYR A 221 16.12 -0.63 8.72
C TYR A 221 17.28 0.36 8.56
N THR A 222 17.10 1.57 9.05
CA THR A 222 18.15 2.61 9.07
C THR A 222 18.81 2.77 10.45
N MET A 223 18.29 2.06 11.46
CA MET A 223 18.78 2.07 12.84
C MET A 223 19.90 1.04 13.06
N ASN A 224 20.51 1.07 14.26
CA ASN A 224 21.60 0.14 14.58
C ASN A 224 21.08 -1.30 14.64
N THR A 225 21.73 -2.22 13.91
CA THR A 225 21.35 -3.63 13.83
C THR A 225 21.13 -4.28 15.19
N ASN A 226 21.92 -3.92 16.20
CA ASN A 226 21.79 -4.50 17.53
C ASN A 226 20.45 -4.19 18.22
N ASP A 227 19.77 -3.11 17.81
CA ASP A 227 18.52 -2.66 18.42
C ASP A 227 17.32 -3.53 17.99
N PHE A 228 17.37 -4.11 16.79
CA PHE A 228 16.24 -4.87 16.23
C PHE A 228 16.56 -6.33 15.90
N LEU A 229 17.81 -6.68 15.57
CA LEU A 229 18.19 -8.05 15.23
C LEU A 229 18.32 -8.93 16.48
N GLY A 230 17.51 -9.98 16.55
CA GLY A 230 17.53 -10.98 17.62
C GLY A 230 18.17 -12.31 17.23
N GLU A 231 17.77 -13.37 17.93
CA GLU A 231 18.22 -14.75 17.67
C GLU A 231 17.84 -15.18 16.25
N VAL A 232 18.75 -15.88 15.56
CA VAL A 232 18.50 -16.45 14.23
C VAL A 232 18.53 -17.96 14.31
N THR A 233 17.36 -18.57 14.16
CA THR A 233 17.17 -20.03 14.09
C THR A 233 17.35 -20.51 12.65
N VAL A 234 17.97 -21.67 12.47
CA VAL A 234 18.20 -22.28 11.15
C VAL A 234 17.60 -23.69 11.18
N MET A 235 16.85 -24.04 10.14
CA MET A 235 16.31 -25.38 9.96
C MET A 235 16.19 -25.73 8.47
N SER A 236 16.08 -27.02 8.17
CA SER A 236 15.81 -27.47 6.80
C SER A 236 14.43 -27.01 6.34
N MET A 237 14.24 -26.81 5.03
CA MET A 237 12.95 -26.49 4.43
C MET A 237 11.87 -27.53 4.77
N ASP A 238 12.26 -28.81 4.81
CA ASP A 238 11.33 -29.90 5.13
C ASP A 238 10.89 -29.88 6.60
N ASP A 239 11.79 -29.56 7.52
CA ASP A 239 11.42 -29.39 8.93
C ASP A 239 10.61 -28.12 9.13
N PHE A 240 10.96 -27.02 8.46
CA PHE A 240 10.20 -25.78 8.49
C PHE A 240 8.74 -25.99 8.06
N LYS A 241 8.51 -26.70 6.95
CA LYS A 241 7.15 -27.05 6.48
C LYS A 241 6.34 -27.80 7.54
N LYS A 242 6.95 -28.70 8.30
CA LYS A 242 6.29 -29.42 9.40
C LYS A 242 6.03 -28.48 10.59
N THR A 243 6.99 -27.63 10.92
CA THR A 243 6.92 -26.69 12.06
C THR A 243 5.77 -25.69 11.87
N ILE A 244 5.63 -25.09 10.69
CA ILE A 244 4.60 -24.06 10.46
C ILE A 244 3.17 -24.63 10.40
N GLN A 245 2.99 -25.89 9.97
CA GLN A 245 1.67 -26.55 9.97
C GLN A 245 1.13 -26.79 11.38
N GLY A 246 2.03 -26.98 12.35
CA GLY A 246 1.68 -27.23 13.76
C GLY A 246 1.93 -26.03 14.68
N HIS A 247 2.24 -24.85 14.13
CA HIS A 247 2.67 -23.71 14.92
C HIS A 247 1.56 -23.21 15.87
N LYS A 248 1.94 -22.94 17.12
CA LYS A 248 1.02 -22.45 18.15
C LYS A 248 1.14 -20.95 18.27
N LYS A 249 0.01 -20.26 18.35
CA LYS A 249 -0.01 -18.83 18.67
C LYS A 249 0.77 -18.56 19.96
N GLY A 250 1.57 -17.49 19.95
CA GLY A 250 2.34 -17.03 21.12
C GLY A 250 3.64 -17.79 21.39
N THR A 251 4.07 -18.67 20.48
CA THR A 251 5.37 -19.34 20.57
C THR A 251 6.32 -18.88 19.46
N ARG A 252 7.62 -19.00 19.70
CA ARG A 252 8.67 -18.81 18.69
C ARG A 252 8.73 -20.02 17.75
N ILE A 253 9.07 -19.79 16.48
CA ILE A 253 9.36 -20.86 15.53
C ILE A 253 10.74 -21.45 15.87
N LYS A 254 10.79 -22.72 16.26
CA LYS A 254 12.00 -23.43 16.66
C LYS A 254 12.05 -24.84 16.09
#